data_AF-A0AAP2RFD9-F1
#
_entry.id   AF-A0AAP2RFD9-F1
#
_cell.length_a   1.000
_cell.length_b   1.000
_cell.length_c   1.000
_cell.angle_alpha   90.00
_cell.angle_beta   90.00
_cell.angle_gamma   90.00
#
_symmetry.space_group_name_H-M   'P 1'
#
loop_
_entity.id
_entity.type
_entity.pdbx_description
1 polymer ?
#
loop_
_entity_poly.entity_id
_entity_poly.type
_entity_poly.pdbx_seq_one_letter_code
_entity_poly.pdbx_strand_id
1 'polypeptide(L)'
;MTNEEWKPKILGIVCNWCSYAGADLAGTARIQYPSDIRIVRTMCTGRVDLLLIMRAFMDGADGVIVSGCHFGDCHYLEGNYKAAKRMFYLKRVLKSLGLDDRRVRMTFVSASEGAKWAEVVKEMINTINELGPSPLNKGTKPAEIGQSASVVEDDLAEIAKVSAGKKLEVAPVIKN
;
A
#
# COMPACT_ATOMS: atom_id res chain seq x y z
N MET A 1 12.09 -19.90 25.70
CA MET A 1 11.95 -19.49 24.30
C MET A 1 10.63 -18.74 24.20
N THR A 2 10.65 -17.41 24.26
CA THR A 2 9.43 -16.61 24.15
C THR A 2 8.95 -16.70 22.70
N ASN A 3 7.74 -17.22 22.48
CA ASN A 3 7.01 -16.98 21.24
C ASN A 3 6.94 -15.46 21.08
N GLU A 4 7.70 -14.88 20.14
CA GLU A 4 7.57 -13.46 19.83
C GLU A 4 6.17 -13.26 19.26
N GLU A 5 5.33 -12.55 20.03
CA GLU A 5 4.00 -12.15 19.60
C GLU A 5 4.13 -11.31 18.33
N TRP A 6 3.44 -11.73 17.27
CA TRP A 6 3.48 -11.02 15.99
C TRP A 6 3.03 -9.57 16.18
N LYS A 7 3.79 -8.65 15.60
CA LYS A 7 3.44 -7.23 15.54
C LYS A 7 3.32 -6.78 14.09
N PRO A 8 2.30 -5.98 13.76
CA PRO A 8 2.09 -5.51 12.41
C PRO A 8 3.28 -4.66 11.93
N LYS A 9 3.73 -4.86 10.70
CA LYS A 9 4.78 -4.04 10.09
C LYS A 9 4.18 -3.08 9.09
N ILE A 10 4.05 -1.80 9.44
CA ILE A 10 3.44 -0.80 8.56
C ILE A 10 4.49 0.17 8.01
N LEU A 11 4.50 0.33 6.70
CA LEU A 11 5.30 1.34 6.01
C LEU A 11 4.43 2.56 5.71
N GLY A 12 4.84 3.74 6.16
CA GLY A 12 4.23 5.02 5.77
C GLY A 12 5.10 5.75 4.76
N ILE A 13 4.64 5.92 3.52
CA ILE A 13 5.30 6.77 2.52
C ILE A 13 4.58 8.11 2.49
N VAL A 14 5.22 9.15 3.02
CA VAL A 14 4.54 10.43 3.29
C VAL A 14 5.21 11.59 2.55
N CYS A 15 4.39 12.53 2.06
CA CYS A 15 4.92 13.73 1.43
C CYS A 15 5.58 14.66 2.46
N ASN A 16 6.66 15.32 2.06
CA ASN A 16 7.43 16.24 2.89
C ASN A 16 6.60 17.43 3.37
N TRP A 17 5.79 18.01 2.48
CA TRP A 17 5.19 19.33 2.70
C TRP A 17 4.00 19.33 3.64
N CYS A 18 3.16 18.29 3.58
CA CYS A 18 1.91 18.24 4.36
C CYS A 18 1.95 17.11 5.38
N SER A 19 1.97 15.86 4.91
CA SER A 19 1.75 14.71 5.80
C SER A 19 2.93 14.43 6.73
N TYR A 20 4.18 14.67 6.28
CA TYR A 20 5.34 14.60 7.17
C TYR A 20 5.26 15.69 8.26
N ALA A 21 4.91 16.92 7.89
CA ALA A 21 4.69 18.00 8.85
C ALA A 21 3.51 17.71 9.80
N GLY A 22 2.43 17.08 9.33
CA GLY A 22 1.34 16.59 10.18
C GLY A 22 1.80 15.51 11.16
N ALA A 23 2.69 14.61 10.74
CA ALA A 23 3.31 13.63 11.62
C ALA A 23 4.22 14.29 12.68
N ASP A 24 5.02 15.30 12.28
CA ASP A 24 5.84 16.09 13.20
C ASP A 24 4.96 16.85 14.20
N LEU A 25 3.84 17.43 13.75
CA LEU A 25 2.88 18.12 14.60
C LEU A 25 2.28 17.16 15.65
N ALA A 26 1.94 15.93 15.26
CA ALA A 26 1.48 14.91 16.21
C ALA A 26 2.53 14.66 17.31
N GLY A 27 3.81 14.61 16.94
CA GLY A 27 4.93 14.50 17.87
C GLY A 27 5.06 15.71 18.80
N THR A 28 5.08 16.92 18.26
CA THR A 28 5.21 18.15 19.06
C THR A 28 4.00 18.39 19.98
N ALA A 29 2.81 17.98 19.55
CA ALA A 29 1.58 18.02 20.33
C ALA A 29 1.46 16.83 21.32
N ARG A 30 2.44 15.92 21.35
CA ARG A 30 2.49 14.73 22.20
C ARG A 30 1.29 13.78 22.03
N ILE A 31 0.67 13.78 20.84
CA ILE A 31 -0.45 12.91 20.51
C ILE A 31 0.07 11.49 20.33
N GLN A 32 -0.41 10.59 21.20
CA GLN A 32 0.03 9.19 21.18
C GLN A 32 -0.73 8.39 20.13
N TYR A 33 -0.01 7.54 19.41
CA TYR A 33 -0.54 6.53 18.51
C TYR A 33 0.40 5.31 18.52
N PRO A 34 -0.04 4.12 18.07
CA PRO A 34 0.77 2.93 18.21
C PRO A 34 2.02 2.99 17.32
N SER A 35 3.13 2.41 17.80
CA SER A 35 4.48 2.61 17.26
C SER A 35 4.85 1.71 16.08
N ASP A 36 3.91 0.91 15.57
CA ASP A 36 4.12 -0.14 14.58
C ASP A 36 4.23 0.37 13.13
N ILE A 37 4.42 1.68 12.98
CA ILE A 37 4.67 2.36 11.70
C ILE A 37 6.13 2.80 11.58
N ARG A 38 6.67 2.70 10.36
CA ARG A 38 7.95 3.31 9.97
C ARG A 38 7.73 4.24 8.78
N ILE A 39 8.13 5.50 8.92
CA ILE A 39 7.88 6.54 7.93
C ILE A 39 9.09 6.66 6.99
N VAL A 40 8.82 6.65 5.69
CA VAL A 40 9.73 7.04 4.63
C VAL A 40 9.24 8.35 4.02
N ARG A 41 10.09 9.36 4.06
CA ARG A 41 9.80 10.69 3.52
C ARG A 41 10.06 10.72 2.01
N THR A 42 9.13 11.29 1.26
CA THR A 42 9.31 11.67 -0.15
C THR A 42 8.89 13.12 -0.34
N MET A 43 9.39 13.81 -1.37
CA MET A 43 8.97 15.20 -1.62
C MET A 43 7.49 15.30 -1.97
N CYS A 44 6.96 14.32 -2.72
CA CYS A 44 5.57 14.31 -3.15
C CYS A 44 5.05 12.87 -3.25
N THR A 45 3.76 12.66 -2.96
CA THR A 45 3.10 11.39 -3.25
C THR A 45 3.09 11.07 -4.74
N GLY A 46 3.20 12.07 -5.62
CA GLY A 46 3.35 11.87 -7.07
C GLY A 46 4.59 11.05 -7.45
N ARG A 47 5.61 10.97 -6.57
CA ARG A 47 6.81 10.13 -6.76
C ARG A 47 6.56 8.65 -6.45
N VAL A 48 5.48 8.34 -5.72
CA VAL A 48 5.15 6.98 -5.30
C VAL A 48 4.65 6.20 -6.51
N ASP A 49 5.36 5.13 -6.81
CA ASP A 49 5.06 4.18 -7.87
C ASP A 49 4.50 2.88 -7.28
N LEU A 50 3.74 2.14 -8.09
CA LEU A 50 3.15 0.85 -7.71
C LEU A 50 4.22 -0.17 -7.30
N LEU A 51 5.35 -0.20 -8.02
CA LEU A 51 6.44 -1.13 -7.75
C LEU A 51 7.08 -0.90 -6.37
N LEU A 52 7.09 0.34 -5.89
CA LEU A 52 7.61 0.66 -4.56
C LEU A 52 6.74 0.02 -3.46
N ILE A 53 5.42 0.01 -3.66
CA ILE A 53 4.47 -0.58 -2.70
C ILE A 53 4.53 -2.11 -2.76
N MET A 54 4.59 -2.69 -3.97
CA MET A 54 4.77 -4.14 -4.12
C MET A 54 6.08 -4.60 -3.49
N ARG A 55 7.16 -3.83 -3.67
CA ARG A 55 8.44 -4.13 -3.03
C ARG A 55 8.35 -4.12 -1.51
N ALA A 56 7.63 -3.16 -0.93
CA ALA A 56 7.40 -3.11 0.51
C ALA A 56 6.74 -4.40 1.04
N PHE A 57 5.74 -4.93 0.32
CA PHE A 57 5.12 -6.21 0.68
C PHE A 57 6.11 -7.39 0.58
N MET A 58 6.92 -7.44 -0.49
CA MET A 58 7.95 -8.48 -0.66
C MET A 58 9.05 -8.43 0.41
N ASP A 59 9.31 -7.25 0.95
CA ASP A 59 10.26 -7.04 2.06
C ASP A 59 9.60 -7.24 3.44
N GLY A 60 8.34 -7.67 3.48
CA GLY A 60 7.64 -8.11 4.70
C GLY A 60 6.77 -7.07 5.37
N ALA A 61 6.34 -6.01 4.67
CA ALA A 61 5.29 -5.12 5.18
C ALA A 61 3.95 -5.85 5.23
N ASP A 62 3.20 -5.64 6.31
CA ASP A 62 1.83 -6.13 6.48
C ASP A 62 0.79 -5.11 5.97
N GLY A 63 1.17 -3.84 5.94
CA GLY A 63 0.38 -2.75 5.39
C GLY A 63 1.22 -1.54 4.94
N VAL A 64 0.67 -0.76 4.01
CA VAL A 64 1.30 0.44 3.47
C VAL A 64 0.33 1.64 3.50
N ILE A 65 0.77 2.74 4.10
CA ILE A 65 0.09 4.04 4.04
C ILE A 65 0.84 4.91 3.03
N VAL A 66 0.11 5.52 2.10
CA VAL A 66 0.61 6.60 1.25
C VAL A 66 -0.13 7.86 1.63
N SER A 67 0.56 8.86 2.19
CA SER A 67 -0.08 10.07 2.71
C SER A 67 0.43 11.33 2.01
N GLY A 68 -0.49 12.16 1.52
CA GLY A 68 -0.18 13.39 0.79
C GLY A 68 -0.96 14.62 1.27
N CYS A 69 -0.71 15.74 0.60
CA CYS A 69 -1.53 16.96 0.74
C CYS A 69 -2.96 16.73 0.25
N HIS A 70 -3.92 17.47 0.78
CA HIS A 70 -5.29 17.53 0.24
C HIS A 70 -5.31 17.95 -1.23
N PHE A 71 -6.38 17.57 -1.93
CA PHE A 71 -6.61 18.01 -3.30
C PHE A 71 -6.77 19.53 -3.33
N GLY A 72 -6.10 20.20 -4.28
CA GLY A 72 -5.94 21.65 -4.32
C GLY A 72 -4.67 22.17 -3.63
N ASP A 73 -4.17 21.48 -2.61
CA ASP A 73 -3.07 21.95 -1.76
C ASP A 73 -1.71 21.30 -2.09
N CYS A 74 -1.62 20.59 -3.21
CA CYS A 74 -0.36 19.94 -3.56
C CYS A 74 0.72 20.99 -3.84
N HIS A 75 1.84 20.93 -3.12
CA HIS A 75 3.00 21.78 -3.38
C HIS A 75 3.51 21.69 -4.83
N TYR A 76 3.29 20.55 -5.48
CA TYR A 76 3.64 20.31 -6.89
C TYR A 76 2.40 20.23 -7.79
N LEU A 77 1.34 20.97 -7.43
CA LEU A 77 0.07 21.15 -8.15
C LEU A 77 -0.80 19.89 -8.25
N GLU A 78 -0.30 18.84 -8.91
CA GLU A 78 -1.12 17.70 -9.32
C GLU A 78 -0.56 16.32 -8.87
N GLY A 79 0.56 16.31 -8.15
CA GLY A 79 1.23 15.06 -7.80
C GLY A 79 0.35 14.08 -7.01
N ASN A 80 -0.46 14.59 -6.09
CA ASN A 80 -1.40 13.80 -5.29
C ASN A 80 -2.58 13.24 -6.11
N TYR A 81 -3.07 13.94 -7.13
CA TYR A 81 -4.10 13.42 -8.04
C TYR A 81 -3.59 12.21 -8.82
N LYS A 82 -2.37 12.30 -9.36
CA LYS A 82 -1.71 11.18 -10.05
C LYS A 82 -1.49 9.99 -9.13
N ALA A 83 -1.07 10.24 -7.89
CA ALA A 83 -0.92 9.20 -6.87
C ALA A 83 -2.27 8.52 -6.54
N ALA A 84 -3.33 9.29 -6.30
CA ALA A 84 -4.65 8.75 -5.99
C ALA A 84 -5.18 7.83 -7.09
N LYS A 85 -5.02 8.23 -8.36
CA LYS A 85 -5.37 7.40 -9.52
C LYS A 85 -4.56 6.10 -9.54
N ARG A 86 -3.25 6.14 -9.30
CA ARG A 86 -2.41 4.92 -9.20
C ARG A 86 -2.87 4.01 -8.06
N MET A 87 -3.14 4.57 -6.87
CA MET A 87 -3.57 3.78 -5.71
C MET A 87 -4.92 3.10 -5.97
N PHE A 88 -5.83 3.74 -6.69
CA PHE A 88 -7.08 3.13 -7.11
C PHE A 88 -6.86 1.88 -7.97
N TYR A 89 -5.95 1.94 -8.96
CA TYR A 89 -5.61 0.76 -9.77
C TYR A 89 -4.87 -0.30 -8.96
N LEU A 90 -3.96 0.09 -8.05
CA LEU A 90 -3.24 -0.84 -7.19
C LEU A 90 -4.18 -1.74 -6.40
N LYS A 91 -5.23 -1.17 -5.81
CA LYS A 91 -6.21 -1.94 -5.05
C LYS A 91 -6.87 -3.04 -5.86
N ARG A 92 -7.10 -2.81 -7.17
CA ARG A 92 -7.62 -3.85 -8.07
C ARG A 92 -6.59 -4.95 -8.32
N VAL A 93 -5.34 -4.56 -8.57
CA VAL A 93 -4.23 -5.51 -8.75
C VAL A 93 -4.04 -6.38 -7.50
N LEU A 94 -4.07 -5.80 -6.31
CA LEU A 94 -3.95 -6.55 -5.06
C LEU A 94 -5.05 -7.60 -4.91
N LYS A 95 -6.31 -7.25 -5.21
CA LYS A 95 -7.43 -8.21 -5.19
C LYS A 95 -7.22 -9.36 -6.17
N SER A 96 -6.76 -9.06 -7.39
CA SER A 96 -6.45 -10.09 -8.39
C SER A 96 -5.32 -11.02 -7.95
N LEU A 97 -4.40 -10.55 -7.11
CA LEU A 97 -3.33 -11.35 -6.52
C LEU A 97 -3.74 -12.09 -5.22
N GLY A 98 -5.01 -12.01 -4.82
CA GLY A 98 -5.50 -12.62 -3.59
C GLY A 98 -5.13 -11.87 -2.30
N LEU A 99 -4.69 -10.60 -2.42
CA LEU A 99 -4.38 -9.74 -1.27
C LEU A 99 -5.56 -8.82 -0.95
N ASP A 100 -5.86 -8.69 0.34
CA ASP A 100 -6.84 -7.71 0.81
C ASP A 100 -6.35 -6.28 0.52
N ASP A 101 -7.14 -5.51 -0.22
CA ASP A 101 -6.77 -4.16 -0.65
C ASP A 101 -6.79 -3.13 0.49
N ARG A 102 -7.37 -3.48 1.64
CA ARG A 102 -7.31 -2.69 2.88
C ARG A 102 -5.88 -2.64 3.45
N ARG A 103 -4.97 -3.52 2.99
CA ARG A 103 -3.53 -3.45 3.30
C ARG A 103 -2.83 -2.24 2.66
N VAL A 104 -3.47 -1.53 1.73
CA VAL A 104 -2.96 -0.25 1.20
C VAL A 104 -3.97 0.87 1.41
N ARG A 105 -3.51 1.98 2.00
CA ARG A 105 -4.34 3.16 2.25
C ARG A 105 -3.70 4.41 1.67
N MET A 106 -4.44 5.10 0.79
CA MET A 106 -4.13 6.47 0.41
C MET A 106 -4.84 7.41 1.38
N THR A 107 -4.11 8.33 2.00
CA THR A 107 -4.66 9.34 2.91
C THR A 107 -4.19 10.74 2.54
N PHE A 108 -4.92 11.73 3.02
CA PHE A 108 -4.64 13.14 2.79
C PHE A 108 -4.63 13.86 4.12
N VAL A 109 -3.45 14.28 4.55
CA VAL A 109 -3.19 14.89 5.86
C VAL A 109 -2.38 16.17 5.63
N SER A 110 -2.96 17.30 6.04
CA SER A 110 -2.33 18.62 6.01
C SER A 110 -1.24 18.74 7.09
N ALA A 111 -0.43 19.79 7.00
CA ALA A 111 0.58 20.10 8.02
C ALA A 111 -0.03 20.42 9.40
N SER A 112 -1.28 20.88 9.47
CA SER A 112 -1.98 21.22 10.71
C SER A 112 -2.83 20.08 11.29
N GLU A 113 -2.84 18.91 10.64
CA GLU A 113 -3.74 17.80 10.95
C GLU A 113 -3.04 16.69 11.78
N GLY A 114 -2.31 17.05 12.84
CA GLY A 114 -1.58 16.07 13.67
C GLY A 114 -2.47 15.01 14.35
N ALA A 115 -3.65 15.41 14.84
CA ALA A 115 -4.60 14.46 15.43
C ALA A 115 -5.12 13.43 14.40
N LYS A 116 -5.39 13.89 13.18
CA LYS A 116 -5.81 13.04 12.07
C LYS A 116 -4.70 12.09 11.62
N TRP A 117 -3.44 12.52 11.64
CA TRP A 117 -2.31 11.61 11.40
C TRP A 117 -2.32 10.44 12.39
N ALA A 118 -2.44 10.74 13.69
CA ALA A 118 -2.48 9.73 14.74
C ALA A 118 -3.67 8.75 14.57
N GLU A 119 -4.83 9.27 14.18
CA GLU A 119 -6.02 8.47 13.87
C GLU A 119 -5.79 7.55 12.66
N VAL A 120 -5.28 8.08 11.55
CA VAL A 120 -4.94 7.31 10.35
C VAL A 120 -3.99 6.14 10.68
N VAL A 121 -2.97 6.38 11.49
CA VAL A 121 -2.03 5.32 11.90
C VAL A 121 -2.74 4.27 12.75
N LYS A 122 -3.53 4.70 13.74
CA LYS A 122 -4.29 3.79 14.61
C LYS A 122 -5.26 2.91 13.83
N GLU A 123 -6.02 3.50 12.91
CA GLU A 123 -6.96 2.76 12.07
C GLU A 123 -6.26 1.74 11.16
N MET A 124 -5.11 2.12 10.59
CA MET A 124 -4.32 1.20 9.77
C MET A 124 -3.84 0.03 10.60
N ILE A 125 -3.32 0.27 11.80
CA ILE A 125 -2.85 -0.77 12.72
C ILE A 125 -3.99 -1.71 13.10
N ASN A 126 -5.17 -1.18 13.44
CA ASN A 126 -6.35 -1.99 13.72
C ASN A 126 -6.73 -2.86 12.52
N THR A 127 -6.76 -2.27 11.32
CA THR A 127 -7.06 -3.00 10.07
C THR A 127 -6.07 -4.13 9.85
N ILE A 128 -4.77 -3.90 10.05
CA ILE A 128 -3.76 -4.96 9.85
C ILE A 128 -3.85 -6.03 10.94
N ASN A 129 -4.13 -5.66 12.19
CA ASN A 129 -4.35 -6.64 13.26
C ASN A 129 -5.55 -7.55 12.97
N GLU A 130 -6.63 -7.01 12.39
CA GLU A 130 -7.78 -7.82 11.93
C GLU A 130 -7.41 -8.77 10.78
N LEU A 131 -6.54 -8.33 9.88
CA LEU A 131 -6.12 -9.10 8.69
C LEU A 131 -5.01 -10.11 8.97
N GLY A 132 -4.25 -9.92 10.05
CA GLY A 132 -3.04 -10.70 10.34
C GLY A 132 -1.87 -10.42 9.41
N PRO A 133 -0.79 -11.23 9.51
CA PRO A 133 0.43 -11.07 8.72
C PRO A 133 0.15 -11.14 7.22
N SER A 134 0.96 -10.45 6.42
CA SER A 134 0.87 -10.50 4.96
C SER A 134 1.15 -11.91 4.43
N PRO A 135 0.33 -12.44 3.50
CA PRO A 135 0.61 -13.70 2.81
C PRO A 135 1.93 -13.70 2.02
N LEU A 136 2.46 -12.52 1.67
CA LEU A 136 3.72 -12.38 0.93
C LEU A 136 4.97 -12.35 1.82
N ASN A 137 4.81 -12.40 3.14
CA ASN A 137 5.95 -12.38 4.04
C ASN A 137 6.72 -13.70 3.96
N LYS A 138 8.06 -13.65 3.93
CA LYS A 138 8.93 -14.83 3.78
C LYS A 138 8.85 -15.82 4.96
N GLY A 139 8.15 -15.44 6.05
CA GLY A 139 7.87 -16.28 7.21
C GLY A 139 6.48 -16.93 7.23
N THR A 140 5.60 -16.62 6.27
CA THR A 140 4.26 -17.22 6.18
C THR A 140 4.40 -18.61 5.55
N LYS A 141 3.81 -19.64 6.19
CA LYS A 141 3.86 -21.00 5.65
C LYS A 141 3.21 -21.03 4.25
N PRO A 142 3.81 -21.67 3.24
CA PRO A 142 3.28 -21.72 1.86
C PRO A 142 1.85 -22.25 1.69
N ALA A 143 1.25 -22.80 2.75
CA ALA A 143 -0.10 -23.37 2.73
C ALA A 143 -1.22 -22.32 2.56
N GLU A 144 -0.95 -21.02 2.79
CA GLU A 144 -1.96 -19.94 2.62
C GLU A 144 -1.83 -19.18 1.29
N ILE A 145 -0.79 -19.47 0.49
CA ILE A 145 -0.63 -18.93 -0.86
C ILE A 145 -1.39 -19.85 -1.81
N GLY A 146 -2.73 -19.77 -1.77
CA GLY A 146 -3.58 -20.52 -2.67
C GLY A 146 -3.34 -20.15 -4.14
N GLN A 147 -2.90 -21.14 -4.93
CA GLN A 147 -3.12 -21.30 -6.39
C GLN A 147 -2.83 -20.12 -7.36
N SER A 148 -2.12 -19.06 -6.97
CA SER A 148 -1.85 -17.95 -7.89
C SER A 148 -0.56 -18.11 -8.71
N ALA A 149 0.39 -18.94 -8.28
CA ALA A 149 1.68 -19.09 -8.95
C ALA A 149 1.55 -19.60 -10.40
N SER A 150 0.61 -20.50 -10.69
CA SER A 150 0.38 -21.00 -12.05
C SER A 150 -0.25 -19.95 -12.97
N VAL A 151 -1.08 -19.06 -12.42
CA VAL A 151 -1.78 -18.03 -13.22
C VAL A 151 -0.80 -16.96 -13.70
N VAL A 152 0.21 -16.60 -12.88
CA VAL A 152 1.21 -15.58 -13.27
C VAL A 152 2.14 -16.09 -14.38
N GLU A 153 2.49 -17.37 -14.38
CA GLU A 153 3.33 -17.97 -15.43
C GLU A 153 2.60 -18.03 -16.77
N ASP A 154 1.31 -18.38 -16.75
CA ASP A 154 0.45 -18.42 -17.93
C ASP A 154 0.21 -17.01 -18.50
N ASP A 155 -0.07 -16.02 -17.65
CA ASP A 155 -0.28 -14.63 -18.04
C ASP A 155 1.00 -13.98 -18.61
N LEU A 156 2.16 -14.26 -18.01
CA LEU A 156 3.46 -13.77 -18.52
C LEU A 156 3.80 -14.37 -19.89
N ALA A 157 3.47 -15.65 -20.10
CA ALA A 157 3.63 -16.31 -21.38
C ALA A 157 2.68 -15.73 -22.45
N GLU A 158 1.47 -15.32 -22.07
CA GLU A 158 0.53 -14.64 -22.96
C GLU A 158 0.97 -13.21 -23.30
N ILE A 159 1.41 -12.43 -22.31
CA ILE A 159 1.95 -11.08 -22.50
C ILE A 159 3.19 -11.10 -23.40
N ALA A 160 4.06 -12.10 -23.27
CA ALA A 160 5.20 -12.30 -24.15
C ALA A 160 4.78 -12.60 -25.60
N LYS A 161 3.70 -13.35 -25.82
CA LYS A 161 3.14 -13.62 -27.15
C LYS A 161 2.54 -12.37 -27.80
N VAL A 162 1.89 -11.49 -27.02
CA VAL A 162 1.36 -10.19 -27.49
C VAL A 162 2.49 -9.23 -27.86
N SER A 163 3.54 -9.17 -27.03
CA SER A 163 4.76 -8.38 -27.30
C SER A 163 5.45 -8.80 -28.61
N ALA A 164 5.37 -10.09 -28.95
CA ALA A 164 5.88 -10.66 -30.20
C ALA A 164 4.91 -10.52 -31.40
N GLY A 165 3.81 -9.75 -31.28
CA GLY A 165 2.91 -9.43 -32.39
C GLY A 165 1.87 -10.49 -32.73
N LYS A 166 1.68 -11.54 -31.91
CA LYS A 166 0.58 -12.50 -32.09
C LYS A 166 -0.72 -11.97 -31.46
N LYS A 167 -1.85 -12.14 -32.16
CA LYS A 167 -3.18 -11.82 -31.62
C LYS A 167 -3.52 -12.73 -30.44
N LEU A 168 -4.06 -12.14 -29.38
CA LEU A 168 -4.63 -12.87 -28.25
C LEU A 168 -5.97 -13.49 -28.69
N GLU A 169 -6.15 -14.81 -28.54
CA GLU A 169 -7.47 -15.43 -28.65
C GLU A 169 -8.12 -15.40 -27.27
N VAL A 170 -8.94 -14.37 -27.03
CA VAL A 170 -9.68 -14.25 -25.78
C VAL A 170 -10.81 -15.27 -25.77
N ALA A 171 -10.81 -16.20 -24.81
CA ALA A 171 -11.95 -17.09 -24.60
C ALA A 171 -13.22 -16.25 -24.30
N PRO A 172 -14.39 -16.66 -24.81
CA PRO A 172 -15.61 -15.87 -24.66
C PRO A 172 -15.98 -15.73 -23.19
N VAL A 173 -16.24 -14.48 -22.78
CA VAL A 173 -16.70 -14.12 -21.44
C VAL A 173 -18.00 -14.89 -21.18
N ILE A 174 -17.96 -15.83 -20.22
CA ILE A 174 -19.15 -16.50 -19.71
C ILE A 174 -20.00 -15.41 -19.03
N LYS A 175 -21.07 -15.00 -19.72
CA LYS A 175 -22.09 -14.12 -19.14
C LYS A 175 -22.93 -14.95 -18.17
N ASN A 176 -22.87 -14.63 -16.89
CA ASN A 176 -23.95 -14.91 -15.94
C ASN A 176 -24.74 -13.61 -15.73
#